data_AF-A0A3E1P2Q6-F1
#
_entry.id   AF-A0A3E1P2Q6-F1
#
_cell.length_a   1.000
_cell.length_b   1.000
_cell.length_c   1.000
_cell.angle_alpha   90.00
_cell.angle_beta   90.00
_cell.angle_gamma   90.00
#
_symmetry.space_group_name_H-M   'P 1'
#
loop_
_entity.id
_entity.type
_entity.pdbx_description
1 polymer ?
#
loop_
_entity_poly.entity_id
_entity_poly.type
_entity_poly.pdbx_seq_one_letter_code
_entity_poly.pdbx_strand_id
1 'polypeptide(L)'
;MKKTFLFLVFLLFANTTNTFAQSLGEQLRTFRDAVYQRDKAKTKQFFKLPISDPGPHFWTAASMNAKGTTQTHLEKLAEKHYPLTEELFTLYFDQIFHKKFITSFLKLKTKDLQEIGETSTPEFSDDQINFYYMLAKYDADTGKLTLSIIGHSKGGEDENGGEYAYIYQFNIVNGQLRFDNLSMAG
;
A
#
# COMPACT_ATOMS: atom_id res chain seq x y z
N MET A 1 40.79 -39.53 -38.99
CA MET A 1 39.55 -39.04 -38.36
C MET A 1 39.89 -37.83 -37.49
N LYS A 2 39.62 -36.62 -37.96
CA LYS A 2 39.86 -35.37 -37.21
C LYS A 2 38.59 -35.01 -36.45
N LYS A 3 38.67 -34.90 -35.12
CA LYS A 3 37.56 -34.47 -34.26
C LYS A 3 37.61 -32.95 -34.13
N THR A 4 36.61 -32.28 -34.67
CA THR A 4 36.40 -30.84 -34.51
C THR A 4 35.60 -30.62 -33.24
N PHE A 5 36.22 -30.00 -32.23
CA PHE A 5 35.53 -29.57 -31.00
C PHE A 5 34.92 -28.19 -31.26
N LEU A 6 33.59 -28.12 -31.31
CA LEU A 6 32.85 -26.86 -31.43
C LEU A 6 32.59 -26.35 -30.00
N PHE A 7 33.34 -25.35 -29.55
CA PHE A 7 33.05 -24.63 -28.31
C PHE A 7 31.92 -23.63 -28.58
N LEU A 8 30.71 -23.96 -28.15
CA LEU A 8 29.57 -23.06 -28.14
C LEU A 8 29.66 -22.18 -26.87
N VAL A 9 30.11 -20.94 -27.02
CA VAL A 9 30.11 -19.95 -25.94
C VAL A 9 28.67 -19.48 -25.73
N PHE A 10 28.03 -19.99 -24.68
CA PHE A 10 26.80 -19.40 -24.14
C PHE A 10 27.16 -18.08 -23.45
N LEU A 11 26.95 -16.96 -24.14
CA LEU A 11 26.87 -15.64 -23.50
C LEU A 11 25.56 -15.57 -22.70
N LEU A 12 25.65 -15.92 -21.41
CA LEU A 12 24.66 -15.54 -20.42
C LEU A 12 24.70 -14.02 -20.28
N PHE A 13 23.76 -13.32 -20.92
CA PHE A 13 23.43 -11.95 -20.53
C PHE A 13 22.81 -12.02 -19.14
N ALA A 14 23.63 -11.92 -18.10
CA ALA A 14 23.17 -11.47 -16.81
C ALA A 14 22.68 -10.03 -17.02
N ASN A 15 21.36 -9.85 -17.17
CA ASN A 15 20.70 -8.56 -17.04
C ASN A 15 20.88 -8.09 -15.59
N THR A 16 22.08 -7.66 -15.25
CA THR A 16 22.33 -6.82 -14.09
C THR A 16 21.70 -5.48 -14.44
N THR A 17 20.41 -5.36 -14.15
CA THR A 17 19.79 -4.04 -14.10
C THR A 17 20.52 -3.29 -13.00
N ASN A 18 21.51 -2.48 -13.39
CA ASN A 18 21.93 -1.33 -12.61
C ASN A 18 20.69 -0.44 -12.50
N THR A 19 19.81 -0.79 -11.57
CA THR A 19 18.66 0.01 -11.22
C THR A 19 19.26 1.20 -10.50
N PHE A 20 19.40 2.31 -11.21
CA PHE A 20 19.49 3.61 -10.55
C PHE A 20 18.43 3.61 -9.45
N ALA A 21 18.85 3.80 -8.20
CA ALA A 21 17.94 3.79 -7.07
C ALA A 21 16.87 4.86 -7.36
N GLN A 22 15.65 4.41 -7.66
CA GLN A 22 14.55 5.31 -7.96
C GLN A 22 14.37 6.27 -6.79
N SER A 23 14.15 7.55 -7.07
CA SER A 23 13.80 8.51 -6.03
C SER A 23 12.48 8.10 -5.33
N LEU A 24 12.26 8.56 -4.09
CA LEU A 24 11.00 8.31 -3.37
C LEU A 24 9.77 8.63 -4.22
N GLY A 25 9.77 9.76 -4.94
CA GLY A 25 8.66 10.17 -5.79
C GLY A 25 8.45 9.27 -7.01
N GLU A 26 9.50 8.68 -7.58
CA GLU A 26 9.37 7.68 -8.65
C GLU A 26 8.83 6.36 -8.13
N GLN A 27 9.30 5.91 -6.97
CA GLN A 27 8.80 4.70 -6.31
C GLN A 27 7.34 4.85 -5.91
N LEU A 28 6.96 6.01 -5.35
CA LEU A 28 5.59 6.28 -4.95
C LEU A 28 4.65 6.37 -6.16
N ARG A 29 5.08 6.99 -7.26
CA ARG A 29 4.33 6.97 -8.53
C ARG A 29 4.18 5.55 -9.07
N THR A 30 5.25 4.77 -9.08
CA THR A 30 5.22 3.37 -9.52
C THR A 30 4.25 2.54 -8.67
N PHE A 31 4.29 2.70 -7.35
CA PHE A 31 3.37 2.03 -6.44
C PHE A 31 1.92 2.46 -6.68
N ARG A 32 1.67 3.76 -6.80
CA ARG A 32 0.35 4.33 -7.09
C ARG A 32 -0.25 3.78 -8.37
N ASP A 33 0.53 3.77 -9.45
CA ASP A 33 0.08 3.32 -10.76
C ASP A 33 -0.18 1.81 -10.73
N ALA A 34 0.67 1.02 -10.07
CA ALA A 34 0.46 -0.41 -9.88
C ALA A 34 -0.83 -0.71 -9.10
N VAL A 35 -1.08 0.00 -7.99
CA VAL A 35 -2.31 -0.15 -7.21
C VAL A 35 -3.53 0.23 -8.03
N TYR A 36 -3.50 1.38 -8.72
CA TYR A 36 -4.60 1.85 -9.56
C TYR A 36 -4.94 0.88 -10.70
N GLN A 37 -3.92 0.36 -11.37
CA GLN A 37 -4.08 -0.60 -12.47
C GLN A 37 -4.37 -2.02 -11.99
N ARG A 38 -4.43 -2.25 -10.68
CA ARG A 38 -4.55 -3.58 -10.06
C ARG A 38 -3.45 -4.53 -10.53
N ASP A 39 -2.26 -4.01 -10.82
CA ASP A 39 -1.08 -4.82 -11.13
C ASP A 39 -0.54 -5.42 -9.83
N LYS A 40 -1.11 -6.57 -9.46
CA LYS A 40 -0.76 -7.28 -8.23
C LYS A 40 0.70 -7.72 -8.26
N ALA A 41 1.24 -8.09 -9.41
CA ALA A 41 2.63 -8.53 -9.53
C ALA A 41 3.59 -7.36 -9.24
N LYS A 42 3.31 -6.17 -9.79
CA LYS A 42 4.11 -4.97 -9.53
C LYS A 42 3.93 -4.46 -8.11
N THR A 43 2.69 -4.46 -7.60
CA THR A 43 2.41 -4.00 -6.22
C THR A 43 3.10 -4.89 -5.19
N LYS A 44 3.14 -6.21 -5.39
CA LYS A 44 3.88 -7.14 -4.51
C LYS A 44 5.37 -6.80 -4.39
N GLN A 45 5.98 -6.13 -5.36
CA GLN A 45 7.40 -5.75 -5.30
C GLN A 45 7.70 -4.75 -4.17
N PHE A 46 6.68 -4.08 -3.62
CA PHE A 46 6.80 -3.19 -2.47
C PHE A 46 6.65 -3.92 -1.14
N PHE A 47 6.29 -5.21 -1.15
CA PHE A 47 6.07 -6.03 0.04
C PHE A 47 7.16 -7.08 0.18
N LYS A 48 7.52 -7.41 1.42
CA LYS A 48 8.36 -8.58 1.72
C LYS A 48 7.45 -9.74 2.13
N LEU A 49 6.81 -10.38 1.16
CA LEU A 49 5.88 -11.49 1.40
C LEU A 49 6.65 -12.82 1.60
N PRO A 50 6.12 -13.73 2.45
CA PRO A 50 5.00 -13.51 3.36
C PRO A 50 5.38 -12.57 4.51
N ILE A 51 4.44 -11.76 4.99
CA ILE A 51 4.61 -11.00 6.24
C ILE A 51 4.06 -11.86 7.38
N SER A 52 4.98 -12.42 8.19
CA SER A 52 4.65 -13.37 9.25
C SER A 52 3.72 -12.79 10.32
N ASP A 53 3.93 -11.51 10.66
CA ASP A 53 3.07 -10.74 11.54
C ASP A 53 2.76 -9.41 10.84
N PRO A 54 1.61 -9.29 10.16
CA PRO A 54 1.24 -8.05 9.48
C PRO A 54 0.78 -6.97 10.47
N GLY A 55 0.80 -7.25 11.78
CA GLY A 55 0.35 -6.35 12.84
C GLY A 55 -1.07 -6.71 13.32
N PRO A 56 -1.42 -6.32 14.56
CA PRO A 56 -2.67 -6.70 15.20
C PRO A 56 -3.93 -6.12 14.53
N HIS A 57 -3.77 -5.07 13.72
CA HIS A 57 -4.88 -4.34 13.10
C HIS A 57 -4.98 -4.51 11.58
N PHE A 58 -4.06 -5.24 10.95
CA PHE A 58 -4.02 -5.36 9.49
C PHE A 58 -5.31 -5.95 8.93
N TRP A 59 -5.71 -7.11 9.43
CA TRP A 59 -6.90 -7.79 8.95
C TRP A 59 -8.19 -7.08 9.37
N THR A 60 -8.20 -6.45 10.55
CA THR A 60 -9.30 -5.59 10.98
C THR A 60 -9.49 -4.42 10.01
N ALA A 61 -8.41 -3.72 9.65
CA ALA A 61 -8.44 -2.62 8.68
C ALA A 61 -8.93 -3.10 7.29
N ALA A 62 -8.45 -4.25 6.82
CA ALA A 62 -8.93 -4.84 5.57
C ALA A 62 -10.42 -5.23 5.63
N SER A 63 -10.90 -5.71 6.77
CA SER A 63 -12.28 -6.19 6.94
C SER A 63 -13.33 -5.09 6.87
N MET A 64 -13.02 -3.86 7.32
CA MET A 64 -13.99 -2.77 7.40
C MET A 64 -14.58 -2.35 6.04
N ASN A 65 -13.85 -2.56 4.95
CA ASN A 65 -14.31 -2.25 3.61
C ASN A 65 -14.92 -3.49 2.90
N ALA A 66 -14.92 -4.64 3.57
CA ALA A 66 -15.50 -5.88 3.05
C ALA A 66 -16.98 -6.01 3.43
N LYS A 67 -17.69 -6.91 2.75
CA LYS A 67 -19.09 -7.25 3.05
C LYS A 67 -19.29 -8.76 2.99
N GLY A 68 -20.28 -9.26 3.71
CA GLY A 68 -20.71 -10.66 3.66
C GLY A 68 -19.57 -11.62 4.04
N THR A 69 -19.44 -12.72 3.28
CA THR A 69 -18.47 -13.79 3.57
C THR A 69 -17.02 -13.32 3.55
N THR A 70 -16.68 -12.34 2.71
CA THR A 70 -15.34 -11.75 2.67
C THR A 70 -14.98 -11.09 4.00
N GLN A 71 -15.91 -10.33 4.59
CA GLN A 71 -15.71 -9.70 5.89
C GLN A 71 -15.48 -10.75 6.98
N THR A 72 -16.37 -11.75 7.07
CA THR A 72 -16.25 -12.85 8.04
C THR A 72 -14.94 -13.61 7.90
N HIS A 73 -14.42 -13.79 6.68
CA HIS A 73 -13.13 -14.43 6.48
C HIS A 73 -11.97 -13.56 6.98
N LEU A 74 -11.98 -12.25 6.69
CA LEU A 74 -10.95 -11.33 7.15
C LEU A 74 -10.94 -11.18 8.68
N GLU A 75 -12.12 -11.13 9.32
CA GLU A 75 -12.25 -11.12 10.77
C GLU A 75 -11.61 -12.37 11.40
N LYS A 76 -11.84 -13.55 10.82
CA LYS A 76 -11.20 -14.81 11.27
C LYS A 76 -9.67 -14.79 11.09
N LEU A 77 -9.16 -14.13 10.06
CA LEU A 77 -7.71 -13.94 9.90
C LEU A 77 -7.16 -13.00 10.97
N ALA A 78 -7.93 -11.96 11.35
CA ALA A 78 -7.59 -11.04 12.44
C ALA A 78 -7.51 -11.76 13.78
N GLU A 79 -8.55 -12.51 14.15
CA GLU A 79 -8.61 -13.29 15.40
C GLU A 79 -7.43 -14.25 15.57
N LYS A 80 -6.94 -14.80 14.46
CA LYS A 80 -5.85 -15.78 14.45
C LYS A 80 -4.47 -15.18 14.20
N HIS A 81 -4.37 -13.85 14.06
CA HIS A 81 -3.12 -13.17 13.69
C HIS A 81 -2.44 -13.82 12.48
N TYR A 82 -3.22 -14.15 11.45
CA TYR A 82 -2.73 -14.95 10.33
C TYR A 82 -1.69 -14.17 9.50
N PRO A 83 -0.62 -14.81 8.98
CA PRO A 83 0.36 -14.12 8.14
C PRO A 83 -0.25 -13.63 6.82
N LEU A 84 0.24 -12.52 6.29
CA LEU A 84 -0.10 -12.08 4.93
C LEU A 84 0.76 -12.85 3.91
N THR A 85 0.17 -13.88 3.30
CA THR A 85 0.81 -14.65 2.21
C THR A 85 0.59 -13.98 0.85
N GLU A 86 1.31 -14.42 -0.18
CA GLU A 86 1.08 -13.94 -1.56
C GLU A 86 -0.32 -14.24 -2.08
N GLU A 87 -0.89 -15.39 -1.71
CA GLU A 87 -2.24 -15.79 -2.08
C GLU A 87 -3.27 -14.88 -1.43
N LEU A 88 -3.14 -14.61 -0.13
CA LEU A 88 -4.04 -13.72 0.60
C LEU A 88 -3.90 -12.26 0.14
N PHE A 89 -2.68 -11.80 -0.13
CA PHE A 89 -2.44 -10.50 -0.76
C PHE A 89 -3.17 -10.38 -2.10
N THR A 90 -3.11 -11.43 -2.92
CA THR A 90 -3.75 -11.46 -4.24
C THR A 90 -5.27 -11.51 -4.13
N LEU A 91 -5.79 -12.31 -3.18
CA LEU A 91 -7.21 -12.51 -2.93
C LEU A 91 -7.88 -11.25 -2.39
N TYR A 92 -7.26 -10.59 -1.41
CA TYR A 92 -7.82 -9.44 -0.69
C TYR A 92 -7.24 -8.10 -1.14
N PHE A 93 -6.66 -8.04 -2.34
CA PHE A 93 -6.05 -6.84 -2.89
C PHE A 93 -6.98 -5.61 -2.81
N ASP A 94 -8.26 -5.78 -3.16
CA ASP A 94 -9.24 -4.69 -3.16
C ASP A 94 -9.71 -4.29 -1.75
N GLN A 95 -9.47 -5.13 -0.73
CA GLN A 95 -9.72 -4.79 0.68
C GLN A 95 -8.50 -4.12 1.31
N ILE A 96 -7.31 -4.58 0.96
CA ILE A 96 -6.04 -3.94 1.35
C ILE A 96 -5.97 -2.54 0.73
N PHE A 97 -6.29 -2.40 -0.55
CA PHE A 97 -6.30 -1.12 -1.27
C PHE A 97 -7.73 -0.76 -1.70
N HIS A 98 -8.56 -0.40 -0.73
CA HIS A 98 -9.96 -0.06 -0.96
C HIS A 98 -10.13 1.20 -1.82
N LYS A 99 -11.33 1.39 -2.36
CA LYS A 99 -11.66 2.48 -3.30
C LYS A 99 -11.20 3.86 -2.81
N LYS A 100 -11.48 4.21 -1.54
CA LYS A 100 -11.07 5.51 -0.96
C LYS A 100 -9.55 5.70 -0.96
N PHE A 101 -8.78 4.64 -0.70
CA PHE A 101 -7.32 4.68 -0.83
C PHE A 101 -6.90 5.01 -2.26
N ILE A 102 -7.40 4.25 -3.24
CA ILE A 102 -7.04 4.46 -4.65
C ILE A 102 -7.41 5.87 -5.13
N THR A 103 -8.64 6.31 -4.87
CA THR A 103 -9.15 7.61 -5.33
C THR A 103 -8.33 8.77 -4.78
N SER A 104 -8.04 8.75 -3.48
CA SER A 104 -7.27 9.82 -2.85
C SER A 104 -5.79 9.74 -3.21
N PHE A 105 -5.20 8.53 -3.29
CA PHE A 105 -3.80 8.38 -3.65
C PHE A 105 -3.48 8.92 -5.05
N LEU A 106 -4.41 8.76 -6.01
CA LEU A 106 -4.33 9.35 -7.35
C LEU A 106 -4.28 10.88 -7.35
N LYS A 107 -4.85 11.53 -6.33
CA LYS A 107 -4.90 12.99 -6.19
C LYS A 107 -3.77 13.57 -5.33
N LEU A 108 -2.96 12.71 -4.72
CA LEU A 108 -1.84 13.11 -3.87
C LEU A 108 -0.76 13.82 -4.70
N LYS A 109 -0.33 14.99 -4.25
CA LYS A 109 0.74 15.77 -4.88
C LYS A 109 2.10 15.27 -4.40
N THR A 110 2.66 14.29 -5.09
CA THR A 110 3.97 13.70 -4.78
C THR A 110 5.11 14.71 -4.68
N LYS A 111 5.03 15.83 -5.41
CA LYS A 111 6.05 16.88 -5.37
C LYS A 111 6.14 17.53 -3.97
N ASP A 112 4.99 17.95 -3.43
CA ASP A 112 4.90 18.59 -2.12
C ASP A 112 5.42 17.66 -1.02
N LEU A 113 5.09 16.36 -1.10
CA LEU A 113 5.62 15.36 -0.17
C LEU A 113 7.15 15.25 -0.21
N GLN A 114 7.78 15.41 -1.37
CA GLN A 114 9.25 15.35 -1.50
C GLN A 114 9.93 16.63 -1.02
N GLU A 115 9.31 17.79 -1.23
CA GLU A 115 9.90 19.09 -0.91
C GLU A 115 9.66 19.53 0.54
N ILE A 116 8.49 19.19 1.08
CA ILE A 116 8.01 19.68 2.39
C ILE A 116 7.96 18.55 3.43
N GLY A 117 7.90 17.28 2.98
CA GLY A 117 7.73 16.13 3.87
C GLY A 117 6.27 15.82 4.20
N GLU A 118 5.31 16.63 3.74
CA GLU A 118 3.89 16.35 3.91
C GLU A 118 3.03 16.90 2.76
N THR A 119 1.87 16.28 2.54
CA THR A 119 0.85 16.78 1.63
C THR A 119 -0.50 16.15 1.96
N SER A 120 -1.59 16.79 1.56
CA SER A 120 -2.93 16.21 1.64
C SER A 120 -3.70 16.37 0.34
N THR A 121 -4.67 15.49 0.13
CA THR A 121 -5.64 15.66 -0.93
C THR A 121 -6.71 16.68 -0.53
N PRO A 122 -7.45 17.24 -1.49
CA PRO A 122 -8.77 17.77 -1.19
C PRO A 122 -9.65 16.72 -0.52
N GLU A 123 -10.67 17.19 0.17
CA GLU A 123 -11.69 16.32 0.74
C GLU A 123 -12.60 15.75 -0.34
N PHE A 124 -12.95 14.47 -0.17
CA PHE A 124 -13.91 13.73 -0.96
C PHE A 124 -15.14 13.45 -0.12
N SER A 125 -16.27 13.29 -0.78
CA SER A 125 -17.53 12.91 -0.16
C SER A 125 -18.09 11.72 -0.96
N ASP A 126 -18.46 10.67 -0.24
CA ASP A 126 -19.21 9.55 -0.84
C ASP A 126 -20.72 9.89 -0.92
N ASP A 127 -21.18 10.68 0.05
CA ASP A 127 -22.52 11.24 0.18
C ASP A 127 -22.46 12.55 0.99
N GLN A 128 -23.60 13.18 1.28
CA GLN A 128 -23.63 14.47 2.00
C GLN A 128 -23.22 14.38 3.48
N ILE A 129 -22.99 13.17 4.00
CA ILE A 129 -22.73 12.85 5.41
C ILE A 129 -21.30 12.36 5.61
N ASN A 130 -20.74 11.56 4.69
CA ASN A 130 -19.47 10.87 4.83
C ASN A 130 -18.36 11.52 3.97
N PHE A 131 -17.31 11.97 4.66
CA PHE A 131 -16.19 12.69 4.08
C PHE A 131 -14.87 11.98 4.34
N TYR A 132 -13.90 12.12 3.44
CA TYR A 132 -12.56 11.60 3.65
C TYR A 132 -11.50 12.34 2.83
N TYR A 133 -10.24 12.27 3.26
CA TYR A 133 -9.08 12.73 2.52
C TYR A 133 -7.86 11.85 2.80
N MET A 134 -6.82 11.94 1.98
CA MET A 134 -5.52 11.33 2.27
C MET A 134 -4.57 12.39 2.81
N LEU A 135 -3.94 12.10 3.95
CA LEU A 135 -2.76 12.79 4.45
C LEU A 135 -1.54 11.90 4.23
N ALA A 136 -0.50 12.44 3.60
CA ALA A 136 0.77 11.77 3.46
C ALA A 136 1.87 12.51 4.20
N LYS A 137 2.71 11.78 4.93
CA LYS A 137 3.85 12.31 5.68
C LYS A 137 5.08 11.44 5.42
N TYR A 138 6.19 12.08 5.09
CA TYR A 138 7.49 11.46 4.92
C TYR A 138 8.50 12.08 5.90
N ASP A 139 9.00 11.25 6.80
CA ASP A 139 10.09 11.58 7.71
C ASP A 139 11.41 11.14 7.05
N ALA A 140 12.25 12.12 6.70
CA ALA A 140 13.52 11.87 6.04
C ALA A 140 14.58 11.30 6.99
N ASP A 141 14.49 11.58 8.29
CA ASP A 141 15.45 11.12 9.30
C ASP A 141 15.24 9.63 9.59
N THR A 142 13.98 9.18 9.63
CA THR A 142 13.65 7.77 9.86
C THR A 142 13.38 7.00 8.56
N GLY A 143 13.27 7.68 7.42
CA GLY A 143 12.86 7.09 6.15
C GLY A 143 11.42 6.55 6.16
N LYS A 144 10.56 7.05 7.06
CA LYS A 144 9.20 6.55 7.25
C LYS A 144 8.21 7.33 6.40
N LEU A 145 7.47 6.64 5.55
CA LEU A 145 6.34 7.19 4.82
C LEU A 145 5.04 6.67 5.43
N THR A 146 4.10 7.57 5.71
CA THR A 146 2.75 7.24 6.15
C THR A 146 1.74 7.81 5.15
N LEU A 147 0.83 6.97 4.68
CA LEU A 147 -0.35 7.37 3.90
C LEU A 147 -1.60 7.07 4.73
N SER A 148 -2.30 8.10 5.16
CA SER A 148 -3.46 7.99 6.04
C SER A 148 -4.72 8.41 5.31
N ILE A 149 -5.70 7.50 5.18
CA ILE A 149 -7.07 7.86 4.79
C ILE A 149 -7.81 8.25 6.04
N ILE A 150 -8.03 9.55 6.23
CA ILE A 150 -8.78 10.10 7.35
C ILE A 150 -10.20 10.33 6.88
N GLY A 151 -11.17 9.78 7.59
CA GLY A 151 -12.59 9.97 7.30
C GLY A 151 -13.36 10.44 8.51
N HIS A 152 -14.43 11.16 8.25
CA HIS A 152 -15.37 11.59 9.27
C HIS A 152 -16.79 11.63 8.72
N SER A 153 -17.77 11.55 9.62
CA SER A 153 -19.17 11.79 9.29
C SER A 153 -19.68 13.07 9.92
N LYS A 154 -20.59 13.77 9.23
CA LYS A 154 -21.43 14.78 9.88
C LYS A 154 -22.34 14.08 10.87
N GLY A 155 -22.26 14.46 12.14
CA GLY A 155 -23.28 14.13 13.12
C GLY A 155 -24.62 14.74 12.72
N GLY A 156 -25.72 14.05 13.01
CA GLY A 156 -27.05 14.66 13.02
C GLY A 156 -27.20 15.62 14.21
N GLU A 157 -28.32 16.34 14.30
CA GLU A 157 -28.61 17.24 15.45
C GLU A 157 -28.52 16.50 16.80
N ASP A 158 -28.74 15.17 16.82
CA ASP A 158 -28.71 14.30 18.01
C ASP A 158 -27.69 13.15 17.94
N GLU A 159 -26.84 13.08 16.91
CA GLU A 159 -25.83 12.01 16.75
C GLU A 159 -24.42 12.58 16.73
N ASN A 160 -23.51 12.01 17.53
CA ASN A 160 -22.09 12.31 17.41
C ASN A 160 -21.57 11.70 16.10
N GLY A 161 -20.96 12.54 15.25
CA GLY A 161 -20.17 12.05 14.12
C GLY A 161 -19.04 11.13 14.59
N GLY A 162 -18.57 10.26 13.69
CA GLY A 162 -17.42 9.40 13.93
C GLY A 162 -16.22 9.85 13.12
N GLU A 163 -15.01 9.62 13.65
CA GLU A 163 -13.75 9.78 12.92
C GLU A 163 -13.07 8.41 12.80
N TYR A 164 -12.38 8.18 11.70
CA TYR A 164 -11.55 7.01 11.52
C TYR A 164 -10.34 7.32 10.64
N ALA A 165 -9.30 6.51 10.75
CA ALA A 165 -8.13 6.57 9.90
C ALA A 165 -7.68 5.17 9.48
N TYR A 166 -7.47 4.93 8.18
CA TYR A 166 -6.68 3.80 7.69
C TYR A 166 -5.26 4.28 7.43
N ILE A 167 -4.27 3.62 8.05
CA ILE A 167 -2.88 4.11 8.08
C ILE A 167 -1.98 3.06 7.44
N TYR A 168 -1.46 3.39 6.26
CA TYR A 168 -0.49 2.58 5.52
C TYR A 168 0.91 3.12 5.81
N GLN A 169 1.77 2.27 6.36
CA GLN A 169 3.13 2.62 6.72
C GLN A 169 4.12 1.92 5.78
N PHE A 170 5.14 2.67 5.39
CA PHE A 170 6.24 2.21 4.58
C PHE A 170 7.54 2.73 5.16
N ASN A 171 8.63 2.00 4.93
CA ASN A 171 9.98 2.41 5.25
C ASN A 171 10.85 2.38 4.00
N ILE A 172 11.86 3.26 3.94
CA ILE A 172 12.91 3.20 2.93
C ILE A 172 14.02 2.29 3.45
N VAL A 173 14.15 1.11 2.86
CA VAL A 173 15.19 0.12 3.20
C VAL A 173 16.12 -0.01 2.01
N ASN A 174 17.40 0.33 2.20
CA ASN A 174 18.41 0.31 1.12
C ASN A 174 17.95 1.10 -0.14
N GLY A 175 17.34 2.26 0.09
CA GLY A 175 16.80 3.10 -0.98
C GLY A 175 15.53 2.58 -1.64
N GLN A 176 14.90 1.53 -1.13
CA GLN A 176 13.67 0.95 -1.67
C GLN A 176 12.49 1.17 -0.73
N LEU A 177 11.36 1.61 -1.27
CA LEU A 177 10.10 1.71 -0.57
C LEU A 177 9.58 0.31 -0.25
N ARG A 178 9.35 0.06 1.03
CA ARG A 178 8.89 -1.23 1.56
C ARG A 178 7.69 -1.00 2.44
N PHE A 179 6.60 -1.70 2.16
CA PHE A 179 5.45 -1.76 3.03
C PHE A 179 5.89 -2.34 4.38
N ASP A 180 5.38 -1.71 5.44
CA ASP A 180 5.65 -2.09 6.82
C ASP A 180 4.37 -2.63 7.46
N ASN A 181 3.33 -1.80 7.56
CA ASN A 181 2.11 -2.14 8.28
C ASN A 181 0.88 -1.42 7.69
N LEU A 182 -0.30 -2.00 7.91
CA LEU A 182 -1.60 -1.36 7.73
C LEU A 182 -2.33 -1.43 9.07
N SER A 183 -2.77 -0.28 9.56
CA SER A 183 -3.51 -0.19 10.82
C SER A 183 -4.70 0.73 10.69
N MET A 184 -5.49 0.78 11.74
CA MET A 184 -6.66 1.63 11.83
C MET A 184 -6.73 2.30 13.19
N ALA A 185 -7.24 3.54 13.21
CA ALA A 185 -7.56 4.30 14.41
C ALA A 185 -8.95 4.93 14.25
N GLY A 186 -9.63 5.25 15.36
CA GLY A 186 -10.99 5.78 15.37
C GLY A 186 -11.75 5.32 16.60
#